data_AF-A0A9Q1C488-F1
#
_entry.id   AF-A0A9Q1C488-F1
#
_cell.length_a   1.000
_cell.length_b   1.000
_cell.length_c   1.000
_cell.angle_alpha   90.00
_cell.angle_beta   90.00
_cell.angle_gamma   90.00
#
_symmetry.space_group_name_H-M   'P 1'
#
loop_
_entity.id
_entity.type
_entity.pdbx_description
1 polymer ?
#
loop_
_entity_poly.entity_id
_entity_poly.type
_entity_poly.pdbx_seq_one_letter_code
_entity_poly.pdbx_strand_id
1 'polypeptide(L)' 'MYTSILELRAVLIPDPSSGASEDYGYASTPGATYSYTVELRDTGEYGFLLPADQIIPTGEESYNGVVAMMDWITANDYE' A
#
# COMPACT_ATOMS: atom_id res chain seq x y z
N MET A 1 -9.31 6.77 20.81
CA MET A 1 -9.17 5.34 20.49
C MET A 1 -8.94 5.30 18.99
N TYR A 2 -7.68 5.31 18.56
CA TYR A 2 -7.30 5.36 17.15
C TYR A 2 -6.80 3.97 16.78
N THR A 3 -7.65 3.13 16.20
CA THR A 3 -7.20 1.93 15.50
C THR A 3 -6.83 2.35 14.08
N SER A 4 -5.62 2.87 13.95
CA SER A 4 -4.90 2.98 12.68
C SER A 4 -4.36 1.59 12.36
N ILE A 5 -4.80 0.98 11.25
CA ILE A 5 -4.14 -0.20 10.69
C ILE A 5 -3.99 0.05 9.19
N LEU A 6 -3.10 1.00 8.89
CA LEU A 6 -2.18 0.81 7.78
C LEU A 6 -0.93 0.18 8.38
N GLU A 7 -0.93 -1.14 8.53
CA GLU A 7 0.37 -1.79 8.57
C GLU A 7 0.90 -1.75 7.14
N LEU A 8 1.77 -0.77 6.87
CA LEU A 8 2.64 -0.77 5.71
C LEU A 8 3.65 -1.92 5.90
N ARG A 9 3.16 -3.17 5.89
CA ARG A 9 4.03 -4.33 5.78
C ARG A 9 4.49 -4.32 4.33
N ALA A 10 5.79 -4.09 4.13
CA ALA A 10 6.45 -4.61 2.94
C ALA A 10 5.91 -6.03 2.76
N VAL A 11 5.20 -6.26 1.66
CA VAL A 11 4.31 -7.39 1.47
C VAL A 11 4.98 -8.62 2.05
N LEU A 12 4.43 -9.15 3.16
CA LEU A 12 4.69 -10.55 3.49
C LEU A 12 3.92 -11.31 2.43
N ILE A 13 4.45 -11.36 1.19
CA ILE A 13 4.07 -12.40 0.26
C ILE A 13 4.59 -13.62 1.00
N PRO A 14 3.70 -14.47 1.54
CA PRO A 14 4.14 -15.57 2.40
C PRO A 14 5.12 -16.48 1.67
N ASP A 15 5.12 -16.40 0.34
CA ASP A 15 5.96 -17.15 -0.58
C ASP A 15 6.57 -16.22 -1.64
N PRO A 16 7.82 -16.44 -2.08
CA PRO A 16 8.40 -15.68 -3.18
C PRO A 16 7.56 -15.82 -4.47
N SER A 17 7.17 -14.70 -5.05
CA SER A 17 6.48 -14.62 -6.34
C SER A 17 7.34 -13.89 -7.37
N SER A 18 7.22 -14.25 -8.65
CA SER A 18 7.88 -13.54 -9.76
C SER A 18 6.87 -12.97 -10.75
N GLY A 19 7.23 -11.86 -11.39
CA GLY A 19 6.41 -11.24 -12.42
C GLY A 19 5.25 -10.41 -11.87
N ALA A 20 5.35 -9.95 -10.61
CA ALA A 20 4.40 -9.04 -10.04
C ALA A 20 4.50 -7.65 -10.70
N SER A 21 3.43 -6.86 -10.62
CA SER A 21 3.36 -5.56 -11.28
C SER A 21 4.40 -4.57 -10.76
N GLU A 22 4.70 -4.65 -9.47
CA GLU A 22 5.68 -3.84 -8.77
C GLU A 22 7.11 -4.22 -9.16
N ASP A 23 7.39 -5.51 -9.40
CA ASP A 23 8.69 -5.97 -9.93
C ASP A 23 8.94 -5.36 -11.31
N TYR A 24 7.92 -5.45 -12.18
CA TYR A 24 8.00 -4.87 -13.51
C TYR A 24 8.07 -3.34 -13.46
N GLY A 25 7.24 -2.72 -12.61
CA GLY A 25 7.19 -1.28 -12.41
C GLY A 25 8.55 -0.73 -12.02
N TYR A 26 9.21 -1.35 -11.04
CA TYR A 26 10.54 -0.99 -10.60
C TYR A 26 11.63 -1.29 -11.65
N ALA A 27 11.64 -2.49 -12.23
CA ALA A 27 12.74 -2.92 -13.10
C ALA A 27 12.67 -2.36 -14.54
N SER A 28 11.47 -2.07 -15.04
CA SER A 28 11.22 -1.82 -16.47
C SER A 28 10.65 -0.44 -16.78
N THR A 29 10.32 0.38 -15.77
CA THR A 29 9.82 1.75 -15.98
C THR A 29 10.94 2.77 -15.76
N PRO A 30 11.39 3.50 -16.79
CA PRO A 30 12.41 4.52 -16.62
C PRO A 30 12.00 5.58 -15.60
N GLY A 31 12.84 5.81 -14.58
CA GLY A 31 12.60 6.80 -13.54
C GLY A 31 11.68 6.36 -12.40
N ALA A 32 11.17 5.12 -12.41
CA ALA A 32 10.41 4.59 -11.28
C ALA A 32 11.35 4.06 -10.19
N THR A 33 11.61 4.88 -9.17
CA THR A 33 12.37 4.48 -7.96
C THR A 33 11.48 3.92 -6.85
N TYR A 34 10.18 4.21 -6.91
CA TYR A 34 9.19 3.84 -5.89
C TYR A 34 8.09 2.98 -6.53
N SER A 35 8.05 1.70 -6.20
CA SER A 35 7.02 0.77 -6.67
C SER A 35 6.53 -0.07 -5.50
N TYR A 36 5.24 0.04 -5.17
CA TYR A 36 4.65 -0.56 -3.97
C TYR A 36 3.30 -1.17 -4.28
N THR A 37 3.02 -2.28 -3.61
CA THR A 37 1.70 -2.90 -3.55
C THR A 37 1.16 -2.75 -2.13
N VAL A 38 -0.11 -2.39 -1.99
CA VAL A 38 -0.78 -2.23 -0.70
C VAL A 38 -1.94 -3.21 -0.63
N GLU A 39 -1.91 -4.07 0.38
CA GLU A 39 -3.04 -4.92 0.76
C GLU A 39 -3.87 -4.19 1.81
N LEU A 40 -5.17 -4.04 1.55
CA LEU A 40 -6.09 -3.29 2.40
C LEU A 40 -6.66 -4.16 3.52
N ARG A 41 -7.61 -3.61 4.28
CA ARG A 41 -8.34 -4.36 5.29
C ARG A 41 -9.04 -5.59 4.69
N ASP A 42 -9.20 -6.67 5.43
CA ASP A 42 -8.74 -6.92 6.81
C ASP A 42 -7.67 -8.02 6.87
N THR A 43 -7.42 -8.58 8.05
CA THR A 43 -6.45 -9.67 8.24
C THR A 43 -7.09 -11.07 8.20
N GLY A 44 -8.25 -11.22 7.54
CA GLY A 44 -8.91 -12.51 7.30
C GLY A 44 -10.19 -12.77 8.09
N GLU A 45 -10.77 -11.79 8.78
CA GLU A 45 -12.08 -11.95 9.44
C GLU A 45 -13.23 -11.96 8.41
N TYR A 46 -13.24 -10.96 7.53
CA TYR A 46 -14.14 -10.82 6.40
C TYR A 46 -13.44 -11.08 5.06
N GLY A 47 -12.12 -10.82 4.98
CA GLY A 47 -11.33 -10.97 3.76
C GLY A 47 -11.95 -10.21 2.59
N PHE A 48 -12.20 -10.90 1.47
CA PHE A 48 -12.80 -10.29 0.28
C PHE A 48 -14.25 -9.81 0.45
N LEU A 49 -14.93 -10.21 1.54
CA LEU A 49 -16.32 -9.84 1.83
C LEU A 49 -16.41 -8.76 2.92
N LEU A 50 -15.48 -7.81 2.89
CA LEU A 50 -15.44 -6.70 3.84
C LEU A 50 -16.77 -5.92 3.85
N PRO A 51 -17.37 -5.67 5.03
CA PRO A 51 -18.63 -4.94 5.15
C PRO A 51 -18.61 -3.53 4.55
N ALA A 52 -19.74 -3.08 4.00
CA ALA A 52 -19.85 -1.81 3.31
C ALA A 52 -19.58 -0.57 4.20
N ASP A 53 -19.78 -0.69 5.52
CA ASP A 53 -19.46 0.35 6.50
C ASP A 53 -17.95 0.52 6.72
N GLN A 54 -17.12 -0.42 6.26
CA GLN A 54 -15.66 -0.32 6.26
C GLN A 54 -15.08 0.38 5.01
N ILE A 55 -15.90 0.71 4.00
CA ILE A 55 -15.40 1.33 2.74
C ILE A 55 -14.76 2.70 3.03
N ILE A 56 -15.50 3.59 3.70
CA ILE A 56 -15.01 4.95 3.98
C ILE A 56 -13.80 4.93 4.93
N PRO A 57 -13.82 4.21 6.07
CA PRO A 57 -12.65 4.10 6.94
C PRO A 57 -11.39 3.57 6.23
N THR A 58 -11.54 2.54 5.39
CA THR A 58 -10.42 1.97 4.62
C THR A 58 -9.88 2.98 3.61
N GLY A 59 -10.75 3.73 2.93
CA GLY A 59 -10.36 4.76 1.98
C GLY A 59 -9.62 5.94 2.63
N GLU A 60 -10.13 6.43 3.77
CA GLU A 60 -9.52 7.55 4.50
C GLU A 60 -8.12 7.22 5.00
N GLU A 61 -7.93 6.04 5.60
CA GLU A 61 -6.60 5.66 6.05
C GLU A 61 -5.67 5.45 4.85
N SER A 62 -6.09 4.70 3.83
CA SER A 62 -5.28 4.43 2.62
C SER A 62 -4.81 5.71 1.96
N TYR A 63 -5.70 6.70 1.84
CA TYR A 63 -5.37 8.01 1.30
C TYR A 63 -4.30 8.72 2.13
N ASN A 64 -4.45 8.74 3.46
CA ASN A 64 -3.45 9.33 4.35
C ASN A 64 -2.09 8.64 4.22
N GLY A 65 -2.07 7.32 4.02
CA GLY A 65 -0.83 6.57 3.74
C GLY A 65 -0.14 7.01 2.45
N VAL A 66 -0.91 7.18 1.37
CA VAL A 66 -0.38 7.68 0.08
C VAL A 66 0.14 9.11 0.22
N VAL A 67 -0.59 9.99 0.91
CA VAL A 67 -0.16 11.38 1.14
C VAL A 67 1.17 11.40 1.92
N ALA A 68 1.29 10.62 3.00
CA ALA A 68 2.52 10.55 3.78
C ALA A 68 3.71 10.05 2.94
N MET A 69 3.50 9.06 2.07
CA MET A 69 4.52 8.57 1.14
C MET A 69 4.95 9.68 0.17
N MET A 70 4.00 10.41 -0.43
CA MET A 70 4.30 11.48 -1.37
C MET A 70 5.00 12.67 -0.71
N ASP A 71 4.57 13.07 0.49
CA ASP A 71 5.23 14.11 1.28
C ASP A 71 6.68 13.73 1.57
N TRP A 72 6.94 12.46 1.91
CA TRP A 72 8.29 11.99 2.13
C TRP A 72 9.13 12.00 0.84
N ILE A 73 8.60 11.48 -0.28
CA ILE A 73 9.31 11.47 -1.57
C ILE A 73 9.66 12.90 -2.00
N THR A 74 8.69 13.81 -1.94
CA THR A 74 8.91 15.21 -2.36
C THR A 74 9.90 15.95 -1.45
N ALA A 75 10.01 15.58 -0.18
CA ALA A 75 10.97 16.19 0.74
C ALA A 75 12.40 15.62 0.63
N ASN A 76 12.58 14.41 0.10
CA ASN A 76 13.87 13.70 0.14
C ASN A 76 14.48 13.41 -1.25
N ASP A 77 13.66 13.32 -2.29
CA ASP A 77 14.08 12.81 -3.60
C ASP A 77 13.69 13.72 -4.78
N TYR A 78 13.00 14.83 -4.50
CA TYR A 78 12.78 15.89 -5.49
C TYR A 78 13.98 16.85 -5.43
N GLU A 79 14.86 16.78 -6.44
CA GLU A 79 15.78 17.89 -6.79
C GLU A 79 15.01 19.09 -7.39
#